data_AF-A0A0G0EL87-F1
#
_entry.id   AF-A0A0G0EL87-F1
#
_cell.length_a   1.000
_cell.length_b   1.000
_cell.length_c   1.000
_cell.angle_alpha   90.00
_cell.angle_beta   90.00
_cell.angle_gamma   90.00
#
_symmetry.space_group_name_H-M   'P 1'
#
loop_
_entity.id
_entity.type
_entity.pdbx_description
1 polymer ?
#
loop_
_entity_poly.entity_id
_entity_poly.type
_entity_poly.pdbx_seq_one_letter_code
_entity_poly.pdbx_strand_id
1 'polypeptide(L)'
;MEKSSNLVRENHLEESRPDAERIRSYLKVEQKKLAIEFQEKQKDIPVDEQITISSDFHIIPPVKTYQEGHRRITEQYLRRHRDFSSPAEIMKDENERAGFVFEMLKTSIMHKKIGERFIVVRSSHYDDNINKVDNVLVDRKTGHTICALDEVSPKSMQDGESLKKQREIRMRNFGFVEKSEGFKAPRQIRIEQGVTLQYGIELVDGKIFCKEFHHLPIFLLNLDHEHLNQGLRHFLNDQTSSEYEDKLFKYFLSSFSLQIQGFKLNTEEYAQLPNDMRERIESLEAFLKEQGIR
;
A
#
# COMPACT_ATOMS: atom_id res chain seq x y z
N MET A 1 -38.23 -10.51 -29.32
CA MET A 1 -37.69 -11.54 -28.40
C MET A 1 -36.28 -11.10 -28.02
N GLU A 2 -36.14 -10.30 -26.97
CA GLU A 2 -34.85 -9.87 -26.42
C GLU A 2 -35.01 -9.78 -24.90
N LYS A 3 -34.74 -10.89 -24.21
CA LYS A 3 -34.62 -10.98 -22.75
C LYS A 3 -33.65 -12.12 -22.41
N SER A 4 -32.39 -12.01 -22.84
CA SER A 4 -31.34 -12.98 -22.46
C SER A 4 -29.94 -12.36 -22.34
N SER A 5 -29.80 -11.15 -21.77
CA SER A 5 -28.47 -10.57 -21.52
C SER A 5 -28.18 -10.17 -20.06
N ASN A 6 -29.14 -10.30 -19.14
CA ASN A 6 -28.94 -9.89 -17.74
C ASN A 6 -28.62 -11.03 -16.75
N LEU A 7 -28.67 -12.31 -17.13
CA LEU A 7 -28.43 -13.42 -16.20
C LEU A 7 -26.96 -13.89 -16.11
N VAL A 8 -26.05 -13.36 -16.93
CA VAL A 8 -24.65 -13.84 -16.98
C VAL A 8 -23.71 -13.04 -16.05
N ARG A 9 -24.12 -11.87 -15.56
CA ARG A 9 -23.25 -11.01 -14.74
C ARG A 9 -23.20 -11.37 -13.26
N GLU A 10 -24.20 -12.05 -12.71
CA GLU A 10 -24.23 -12.37 -11.27
C GLU A 10 -23.39 -13.61 -10.88
N ASN A 11 -23.08 -14.51 -11.82
CA ASN A 11 -22.38 -15.77 -11.50
C ASN A 11 -20.85 -15.67 -11.39
N HIS A 12 -20.21 -14.60 -11.87
CA HIS A 12 -18.73 -14.50 -11.79
C HIS A 12 -18.20 -14.05 -10.41
N LEU A 13 -19.04 -13.49 -9.56
CA LEU A 13 -18.61 -12.93 -8.27
C LEU A 13 -18.56 -13.98 -7.14
N GLU A 14 -19.34 -15.07 -7.22
CA GLU A 14 -19.27 -16.16 -6.23
C GLU A 14 -17.99 -17.00 -6.36
N GLU A 15 -17.45 -17.18 -7.58
CA GLU A 15 -16.20 -17.92 -7.82
C GLU A 15 -14.94 -17.25 -7.23
N SER A 16 -15.00 -15.96 -6.87
CA SER A 16 -13.84 -15.21 -6.33
C SER A 16 -13.59 -15.42 -4.83
N ARG A 17 -14.54 -16.01 -4.09
CA ARG A 17 -14.40 -16.20 -2.63
C ARG A 17 -13.29 -17.20 -2.25
N PRO A 18 -13.16 -18.38 -2.89
CA PRO A 18 -12.05 -19.29 -2.64
C PRO A 18 -10.68 -18.64 -2.91
N ASP A 19 -10.61 -17.75 -3.91
CA ASP A 19 -9.35 -17.13 -4.32
C ASP A 19 -8.82 -16.12 -3.29
N ALA A 20 -9.69 -15.26 -2.76
CA ALA A 20 -9.32 -14.31 -1.70
C ALA A 20 -8.92 -15.01 -0.39
N GLU A 21 -9.55 -16.14 -0.07
CA GLU A 21 -9.18 -16.96 1.10
C GLU A 21 -7.79 -17.58 0.98
N ARG A 22 -7.34 -17.93 -0.24
CA ARG A 22 -5.96 -18.39 -0.48
C ARG A 22 -4.96 -17.30 -0.14
N ILE A 23 -5.19 -16.07 -0.61
CA ILE A 23 -4.31 -14.93 -0.32
C ILE A 23 -4.29 -14.63 1.18
N ARG A 24 -5.45 -14.63 1.84
CA ARG A 24 -5.53 -14.46 3.30
C ARG A 24 -4.76 -15.54 4.06
N SER A 25 -4.83 -16.77 3.59
CA SER A 25 -4.10 -17.89 4.19
C SER A 25 -2.59 -17.72 4.04
N TYR A 26 -2.12 -17.31 2.86
CA TYR A 26 -0.71 -16.97 2.61
C TYR A 26 -0.24 -15.88 3.56
N LEU A 27 -0.95 -14.75 3.57
CA LEU A 27 -0.67 -13.62 4.43
C LEU A 27 -0.59 -14.07 5.89
N LYS A 28 -1.58 -14.81 6.41
CA LYS A 28 -1.56 -15.28 7.80
C LYS A 28 -0.31 -16.09 8.17
N VAL A 29 0.25 -16.86 7.22
CA VAL A 29 1.51 -17.60 7.44
C VAL A 29 2.70 -16.65 7.46
N GLU A 30 2.81 -15.78 6.47
CA GLU A 30 3.91 -14.81 6.36
C GLU A 30 3.91 -13.78 7.50
N GLN A 31 2.73 -13.38 7.96
CA GLN A 31 2.54 -12.50 9.10
C GLN A 31 3.17 -13.08 10.36
N LYS A 32 2.97 -14.38 10.61
CA LYS A 32 3.56 -15.06 11.77
C LYS A 32 5.08 -15.06 11.68
N LYS A 33 5.64 -15.29 10.49
CA LYS A 33 7.10 -15.23 10.28
C LYS A 33 7.64 -13.83 10.58
N LEU A 34 6.97 -12.80 10.06
CA LEU A 34 7.36 -11.41 10.26
C LEU A 34 7.20 -10.98 11.72
N ALA A 35 6.13 -11.39 12.40
CA ALA A 35 5.93 -11.11 13.82
C ALA A 35 7.01 -11.74 14.70
N ILE A 36 7.42 -12.99 14.41
CA ILE A 36 8.56 -13.64 15.09
C ILE A 36 9.85 -12.85 14.83
N GLU A 37 10.10 -12.44 13.59
CA GLU A 37 11.26 -11.62 13.24
C GLU A 37 11.29 -10.30 14.04
N PHE A 38 10.14 -9.62 14.16
CA PHE A 38 10.00 -8.39 14.93
C PHE A 38 10.27 -8.60 16.41
N GLN A 39 9.77 -9.69 16.99
CA GLN A 39 10.02 -10.03 18.39
C GLN A 39 11.52 -10.26 18.64
N GLU A 40 12.18 -11.04 17.79
CA GLU A 40 13.63 -11.32 17.92
C GLU A 40 14.47 -10.04 17.79
N LYS A 41 14.13 -9.16 16.85
CA LYS A 41 14.82 -7.88 16.62
C LYS A 41 14.54 -6.81 17.70
N GLN A 42 13.58 -7.06 18.58
CA GLN A 42 13.18 -6.13 19.65
C GLN A 42 13.25 -6.74 21.05
N LYS A 43 13.91 -7.89 21.23
CA LYS A 43 13.98 -8.61 22.51
C LYS A 43 14.57 -7.79 23.68
N ASP A 44 15.41 -6.80 23.37
CA ASP A 44 16.01 -5.90 24.36
C ASP A 44 15.23 -4.59 24.56
N ILE A 45 14.12 -4.41 23.83
CA ILE A 45 13.27 -3.21 23.88
C ILE A 45 12.10 -3.49 24.85
N PRO A 46 11.76 -2.56 25.76
CA PRO A 46 10.59 -2.69 26.63
C PRO A 46 9.31 -3.01 25.85
N VAL A 47 8.45 -3.91 26.35
CA VAL A 47 7.28 -4.41 25.62
C VAL A 47 6.33 -3.28 25.18
N ASP A 48 6.19 -2.22 25.97
CA ASP A 48 5.37 -1.05 25.66
C ASP A 48 5.99 -0.13 24.60
N GLU A 49 7.28 -0.31 24.27
CA GLU A 49 8.03 0.36 23.21
C GLU A 49 8.16 -0.47 21.93
N GLN A 50 7.74 -1.74 21.96
CA GLN A 50 7.81 -2.61 20.78
C GLN A 50 6.72 -2.30 19.76
N ILE A 51 7.10 -2.32 18.49
CA ILE A 51 6.18 -2.31 17.35
C ILE A 51 5.91 -3.76 16.92
N THR A 52 4.72 -4.05 16.41
CA THR A 52 4.40 -5.38 15.88
C THR A 52 3.48 -5.29 14.67
N ILE A 53 3.10 -6.43 14.10
CA ILE A 53 2.26 -6.52 12.91
C ILE A 53 0.98 -7.30 13.23
N SER A 54 -0.18 -6.71 12.91
CA SER A 54 -1.50 -7.32 13.09
C SER A 54 -1.72 -8.51 12.14
N SER A 55 -2.81 -9.25 12.35
CA SER A 55 -3.18 -10.41 11.52
C SER A 55 -3.42 -10.09 10.04
N ASP A 56 -3.67 -8.82 9.72
CA ASP A 56 -3.93 -8.31 8.39
C ASP A 56 -2.80 -7.40 7.86
N PHE A 57 -1.58 -7.54 8.40
CA PHE A 57 -0.35 -6.85 8.00
C PHE A 57 -0.23 -5.36 8.35
N HIS A 58 -1.15 -4.79 9.15
CA HIS A 58 -0.96 -3.42 9.63
C HIS A 58 0.13 -3.36 10.70
N ILE A 59 0.85 -2.25 10.67
CA ILE A 59 1.70 -1.85 11.78
C ILE A 59 0.83 -1.59 13.01
N ILE A 60 1.15 -2.27 14.10
CA ILE A 60 0.62 -1.98 15.44
C ILE A 60 1.65 -1.12 16.17
N PRO A 61 1.36 0.17 16.40
CA PRO A 61 2.29 1.07 17.08
C PRO A 61 2.54 0.68 18.55
N PRO A 62 3.70 1.04 19.12
CA PRO A 62 3.99 0.80 20.53
C PRO A 62 2.99 1.46 21.47
N VAL A 63 2.65 0.78 22.57
CA VAL A 63 1.69 1.30 23.55
C VAL A 63 2.15 2.62 24.18
N LYS A 64 3.46 2.82 24.34
CA LYS A 64 4.01 4.03 24.94
C LYS A 64 3.89 5.25 24.04
N THR A 65 4.10 5.08 22.73
CA THR A 65 4.14 6.19 21.75
C THR A 65 2.82 6.37 20.98
N TYR A 66 1.92 5.39 21.07
CA TYR A 66 0.62 5.48 20.44
C TYR A 66 -0.30 6.45 21.19
N GLN A 67 -0.39 7.67 20.66
CA GLN A 67 -1.15 8.77 21.25
C GLN A 67 -2.62 8.40 21.42
N GLU A 68 -3.19 8.75 22.57
CA GLU A 68 -4.59 8.45 22.90
C GLU A 68 -5.59 9.01 21.86
N GLY A 69 -5.31 10.19 21.29
CA GLY A 69 -6.12 10.75 20.20
C GLY A 69 -6.11 9.87 18.95
N HIS A 70 -4.94 9.35 18.56
CA HIS A 70 -4.78 8.48 17.40
C HIS A 70 -5.48 7.13 17.64
N ARG A 71 -5.35 6.57 18.85
CA ARG A 71 -6.08 5.36 19.25
C ARG A 71 -7.58 5.52 19.13
N ARG A 72 -8.14 6.62 19.63
CA ARG A 72 -9.58 6.89 19.54
C ARG A 72 -10.07 6.98 18.10
N ILE A 73 -9.31 7.64 17.23
CA ILE A 73 -9.61 7.71 15.80
C ILE A 73 -9.63 6.30 15.19
N THR A 74 -8.60 5.51 15.45
CA THR A 74 -8.51 4.13 14.98
C THR A 74 -9.62 3.26 15.54
N GLU A 75 -9.95 3.35 16.82
CA GLU A 75 -11.06 2.60 17.42
C GLU A 75 -12.41 3.00 16.82
N GLN A 76 -12.65 4.29 16.58
CA GLN A 76 -13.88 4.75 15.93
C GLN A 76 -13.98 4.23 14.50
N TYR A 77 -12.87 4.25 13.76
CA TYR A 77 -12.81 3.66 12.43
C TYR A 77 -13.09 2.16 12.49
N LEU A 78 -12.36 1.41 13.32
CA LEU A 78 -12.54 -0.02 13.49
C LEU A 78 -13.95 -0.36 13.97
N ARG A 79 -14.61 0.45 14.80
CA ARG A 79 -16.02 0.22 15.19
C ARG A 79 -16.98 0.40 14.02
N ARG A 80 -16.74 1.37 13.14
CA ARG A 80 -17.53 1.57 11.91
C ARG A 80 -17.27 0.46 10.89
N HIS A 81 -16.13 -0.21 10.98
CA HIS A 81 -15.65 -1.21 10.02
C HIS A 81 -15.50 -2.62 10.64
N ARG A 82 -16.01 -2.87 11.85
CA ARG A 82 -15.79 -4.12 12.62
C ARG A 82 -16.62 -5.29 12.09
N ASP A 83 -17.69 -4.99 11.36
CA ASP A 83 -18.57 -5.99 10.75
C ASP A 83 -17.98 -6.59 9.46
N PHE A 84 -16.76 -6.21 9.06
CA PHE A 84 -16.12 -6.66 7.80
C PHE A 84 -15.20 -7.88 7.96
N SER A 85 -15.50 -8.74 8.92
CA SER A 85 -14.68 -9.93 9.22
C SER A 85 -14.66 -10.96 8.07
N SER A 86 -15.61 -10.89 7.13
CA SER A 86 -15.67 -11.74 5.94
C SER A 86 -15.79 -10.91 4.64
N PRO A 87 -15.03 -11.18 3.56
CA PRO A 87 -15.22 -10.60 2.22
C PRO A 87 -16.63 -10.77 1.65
N ALA A 88 -17.37 -11.72 2.22
CA ALA A 88 -18.77 -11.96 1.92
C ALA A 88 -19.70 -10.87 2.47
N GLU A 89 -19.33 -10.23 3.59
CA GLU A 89 -19.99 -9.05 4.17
C GLU A 89 -19.33 -7.73 3.75
N ILE A 90 -18.11 -7.80 3.21
CA ILE A 90 -17.34 -6.64 2.71
C ILE A 90 -18.08 -6.01 1.54
N MET A 91 -18.77 -4.93 1.90
CA MET A 91 -19.09 -3.77 1.08
C MET A 91 -20.09 -4.05 -0.06
N LYS A 92 -21.26 -3.39 0.02
CA LYS A 92 -22.24 -3.37 -1.08
C LYS A 92 -21.68 -2.72 -2.35
N ASP A 93 -20.55 -2.00 -2.23
CA ASP A 93 -19.87 -1.36 -3.35
C ASP A 93 -18.76 -2.26 -3.92
N GLU A 94 -18.90 -2.58 -5.21
CA GLU A 94 -17.93 -3.39 -5.96
C GLU A 94 -16.52 -2.77 -5.97
N ASN A 95 -16.42 -1.44 -6.00
CA ASN A 95 -15.14 -0.74 -6.08
C ASN A 95 -14.40 -0.79 -4.74
N GLU A 96 -15.12 -0.62 -3.62
CA GLU A 96 -14.50 -0.75 -2.29
C GLU A 96 -13.96 -2.16 -2.07
N ARG A 97 -14.73 -3.18 -2.49
CA ARG A 97 -14.28 -4.57 -2.47
C ARG A 97 -13.07 -4.80 -3.37
N ALA A 98 -13.05 -4.25 -4.58
CA ALA A 98 -11.93 -4.37 -5.50
C ALA A 98 -10.66 -3.73 -4.93
N GLY A 99 -10.76 -2.52 -4.36
CA GLY A 99 -9.66 -1.85 -3.67
C GLY A 99 -9.07 -2.70 -2.55
N PHE A 100 -9.92 -3.18 -1.64
CA PHE A 100 -9.48 -4.05 -0.53
C PHE A 100 -8.78 -5.33 -1.01
N VAL A 101 -9.32 -5.96 -2.06
CA VAL A 101 -8.75 -7.19 -2.60
C VAL A 101 -7.44 -6.92 -3.36
N PHE A 102 -7.33 -5.77 -4.04
CA PHE A 102 -6.10 -5.34 -4.67
C PHE A 102 -5.00 -5.07 -3.62
N GLU A 103 -5.35 -4.47 -2.50
CA GLU A 103 -4.43 -4.26 -1.37
C GLU A 103 -3.81 -5.57 -0.87
N MET A 104 -4.65 -6.61 -0.68
CA MET A 104 -4.17 -7.93 -0.25
C MET A 104 -3.29 -8.59 -1.32
N LEU A 105 -3.70 -8.54 -2.59
CA LEU A 105 -2.97 -9.15 -3.70
C LEU A 105 -1.61 -8.48 -3.89
N LYS A 106 -1.57 -7.14 -3.97
CA LYS A 106 -0.33 -6.38 -4.16
C LYS A 106 0.64 -6.62 -3.01
N THR A 107 0.15 -6.61 -1.76
CA THR A 107 0.97 -6.86 -0.57
C THR A 107 1.58 -8.26 -0.61
N SER A 108 0.77 -9.27 -0.97
CA SER A 108 1.21 -10.66 -1.04
C SER A 108 2.26 -10.89 -2.13
N ILE A 109 2.01 -10.40 -3.36
CA ILE A 109 2.97 -10.53 -4.47
C ILE A 109 4.28 -9.81 -4.12
N MET A 110 4.21 -8.59 -3.59
CA MET A 110 5.39 -7.82 -3.23
C MET A 110 6.19 -8.50 -2.11
N HIS A 111 5.54 -8.90 -1.02
CA HIS A 111 6.21 -9.62 0.07
C HIS A 111 6.86 -10.92 -0.42
N LYS A 112 6.17 -11.68 -1.26
CA LYS A 112 6.69 -12.91 -1.85
C LYS A 112 7.92 -12.70 -2.74
N LYS A 113 7.93 -11.63 -3.53
CA LYS A 113 8.97 -11.37 -4.53
C LYS A 113 10.17 -10.61 -4.00
N ILE A 114 9.95 -9.70 -3.05
CA ILE A 114 10.98 -8.79 -2.56
C ILE A 114 11.06 -8.72 -1.03
N GLY A 115 10.35 -9.60 -0.31
CA GLY A 115 10.31 -9.64 1.16
C GLY A 115 11.66 -9.90 1.84
N GLU A 116 12.61 -10.51 1.12
CA GLU A 116 13.99 -10.66 1.59
C GLU A 116 14.78 -9.34 1.55
N ARG A 117 14.47 -8.47 0.58
CA ARG A 117 15.11 -7.15 0.40
C ARG A 117 14.40 -6.06 1.18
N PHE A 118 13.07 -6.15 1.27
CA PHE A 118 12.23 -5.14 1.90
C PHE A 118 11.23 -5.76 2.88
N ILE A 119 10.87 -5.02 3.91
CA ILE A 119 9.65 -5.29 4.69
C ILE A 119 8.51 -4.62 3.93
N VAL A 120 7.50 -5.41 3.53
CA VAL A 120 6.28 -4.94 2.87
C VAL A 120 5.13 -5.14 3.83
N VAL A 121 4.60 -4.06 4.38
CA VAL A 121 3.50 -4.11 5.35
C VAL A 121 2.48 -3.02 5.05
N ARG A 122 1.28 -3.17 5.60
CA ARG A 122 0.31 -2.08 5.62
C ARG A 122 0.73 -1.09 6.69
N SER A 123 0.39 0.19 6.50
CA SER A 123 0.71 1.20 7.50
C SER A 123 -0.07 0.96 8.81
N SER A 124 0.08 1.83 9.80
CA SER A 124 -0.82 1.76 10.95
C SER A 124 -2.23 2.19 10.54
N HIS A 125 -3.28 1.70 11.21
CA HIS A 125 -4.64 2.19 10.95
C HIS A 125 -4.78 3.71 11.10
N TYR A 126 -3.95 4.35 11.93
CA TYR A 126 -3.95 5.81 12.00
C TYR A 126 -3.42 6.41 10.70
N ASP A 127 -2.29 5.92 10.21
CA ASP A 127 -1.65 6.40 8.98
C ASP A 127 -2.49 6.11 7.72
N ASP A 128 -3.08 4.92 7.63
CA ASP A 128 -4.06 4.56 6.59
C ASP A 128 -5.22 5.57 6.57
N ASN A 129 -5.87 5.78 7.72
CA ASN A 129 -7.08 6.59 7.78
C ASN A 129 -6.84 8.10 7.66
N ILE A 130 -5.82 8.61 8.34
CA ILE A 130 -5.55 10.04 8.47
C ILE A 130 -4.54 10.49 7.43
N ASN A 131 -3.43 9.76 7.30
CA ASN A 131 -2.34 10.13 6.41
C ASN A 131 -2.50 9.54 4.99
N LYS A 132 -3.48 8.67 4.75
CA LYS A 132 -3.76 8.05 3.43
C LYS A 132 -2.52 7.33 2.88
N VAL A 133 -2.03 6.38 3.67
CA VAL A 133 -0.90 5.52 3.36
C VAL A 133 -1.35 4.07 3.53
N ASP A 134 -1.60 3.33 2.46
CA ASP A 134 -2.11 1.95 2.58
C ASP A 134 -0.97 1.00 2.96
N ASN A 135 0.15 1.07 2.22
CA ASN A 135 1.33 0.26 2.46
C ASN A 135 2.61 1.07 2.55
N VAL A 136 3.61 0.48 3.19
CA VAL A 136 4.97 1.03 3.28
C VAL A 136 5.99 -0.02 2.87
N LEU A 137 7.04 0.44 2.21
CA LEU A 137 8.19 -0.37 1.82
C LEU A 137 9.40 0.04 2.65
N VAL A 138 9.99 -0.88 3.41
CA VAL A 138 11.17 -0.61 4.25
C VAL A 138 12.36 -1.40 3.74
N ASP A 139 13.45 -0.73 3.42
CA ASP A 139 14.66 -1.38 2.92
C ASP A 139 15.43 -2.04 4.07
N ARG A 140 15.64 -3.36 3.99
CA ARG A 140 16.36 -4.13 5.01
C ARG A 140 17.87 -3.87 5.05
N LYS A 141 18.50 -3.36 3.96
CA LYS A 141 19.93 -2.94 3.94
C LYS A 141 20.10 -1.64 4.71
N THR A 142 19.35 -0.62 4.27
CA THR A 142 19.56 0.75 4.73
C THR A 142 18.81 1.02 6.03
N GLY A 143 17.79 0.21 6.29
CA GLY A 143 16.91 0.35 7.44
C GLY A 143 15.88 1.46 7.31
N HIS A 144 15.82 2.11 6.15
CA HIS A 144 14.94 3.26 5.92
C HIS A 144 13.61 2.84 5.28
N THR A 145 12.52 3.48 5.71
CA THR A 145 11.23 3.40 5.00
C THR A 145 11.34 4.15 3.66
N ILE A 146 11.31 3.45 2.54
CA ILE A 146 11.58 4.02 1.21
C ILE A 146 10.38 4.77 0.66
N CYS A 147 9.19 4.17 0.66
CA CYS A 147 8.01 4.81 0.09
C CYS A 147 6.71 4.32 0.72
N ALA A 148 5.67 5.13 0.49
CA ALA A 148 4.28 4.74 0.63
C ALA A 148 3.78 4.17 -0.71
N LEU A 149 2.90 3.17 -0.65
CA LEU A 149 2.19 2.65 -1.79
C LEU A 149 0.69 2.87 -1.58
N ASP A 150 0.05 3.39 -2.61
CA ASP A 150 -1.39 3.58 -2.73
C ASP A 150 -1.86 2.84 -4.00
N GLU A 151 -3.14 2.58 -4.11
CA GLU A 151 -3.72 1.77 -5.17
C GLU A 151 -5.03 2.35 -5.68
N VAL A 152 -5.34 1.99 -6.92
CA VAL A 152 -6.65 2.20 -7.49
C VAL A 152 -7.01 1.00 -8.35
N SER A 153 -8.24 0.50 -8.19
CA SER A 153 -8.77 -0.57 -9.02
C SER A 153 -10.01 -0.06 -9.75
N PRO A 154 -9.85 0.62 -10.89
CA PRO A 154 -10.99 1.07 -11.68
C PRO A 154 -11.70 -0.13 -12.31
N LYS A 155 -12.95 0.05 -12.75
CA LYS A 155 -13.65 -1.00 -13.51
C LYS A 155 -12.97 -1.24 -14.86
N SER A 156 -12.44 -0.18 -15.46
CA SER A 156 -11.63 -0.23 -16.68
C SER A 156 -10.48 0.77 -16.62
N MET A 157 -9.38 0.50 -17.33
CA MET A 157 -8.25 1.45 -17.42
C MET A 157 -8.61 2.78 -18.12
N GLN A 158 -9.79 2.86 -18.75
CA GLN A 158 -10.30 4.08 -19.38
C GLN A 158 -11.13 4.93 -18.41
N ASP A 159 -11.44 4.40 -17.22
CA ASP A 159 -12.16 5.14 -16.20
C ASP A 159 -11.28 6.29 -15.70
N GLY A 160 -11.85 7.49 -15.61
CA GLY A 160 -11.13 8.68 -15.16
C GLY A 160 -10.65 8.63 -13.70
N GLU A 161 -11.02 7.57 -12.95
CA GLU A 161 -10.66 7.37 -11.55
C GLU A 161 -9.14 7.23 -11.35
N SER A 162 -8.48 6.42 -12.19
CA SER A 162 -7.03 6.26 -12.13
C SER A 162 -6.29 7.57 -12.41
N LEU A 163 -6.75 8.34 -13.41
CA LEU A 163 -6.16 9.65 -13.72
C LEU A 163 -6.37 10.66 -12.59
N LYS A 164 -7.56 10.65 -11.96
CA LYS A 164 -7.86 11.49 -10.80
C LYS A 164 -6.93 11.16 -9.63
N LYS A 165 -6.78 9.88 -9.29
CA LYS A 165 -5.90 9.43 -8.20
C LYS A 165 -4.42 9.69 -8.51
N GLN A 166 -3.97 9.49 -9.74
CA GLN A 166 -2.63 9.86 -10.20
C GLN A 166 -2.34 11.35 -10.00
N ARG A 167 -3.30 12.22 -10.37
CA ARG A 167 -3.17 13.66 -10.16
C ARG A 167 -3.10 14.01 -8.67
N GLU A 168 -3.95 13.42 -7.85
CA GLU A 168 -3.95 13.62 -6.40
C GLU A 168 -2.60 13.25 -5.77
N ILE A 169 -2.09 12.05 -6.06
CA ILE A 169 -0.80 11.58 -5.55
C ILE A 169 0.34 12.45 -6.05
N ARG A 170 0.34 12.83 -7.33
CA ARG A 170 1.33 13.76 -7.86
C ARG A 170 1.31 15.08 -7.09
N MET A 171 0.13 15.69 -6.90
CA MET A 171 0.02 16.94 -6.16
C MET A 171 0.56 16.79 -4.73
N ARG A 172 0.20 15.72 -4.01
CA ARG A 172 0.71 15.44 -2.65
C ARG A 172 2.22 15.34 -2.62
N ASN A 173 2.81 14.57 -3.53
CA ASN A 173 4.26 14.43 -3.64
C ASN A 173 4.98 15.77 -3.89
N PHE A 174 4.36 16.68 -4.64
CA PHE A 174 4.92 18.02 -4.88
C PHE A 174 4.44 19.09 -3.89
N GLY A 175 3.72 18.72 -2.83
CA GLY A 175 3.35 19.64 -1.74
C GLY A 175 2.09 20.47 -2.03
N PHE A 176 1.11 19.89 -2.73
CA PHE A 176 -0.14 20.55 -3.06
C PHE A 176 -1.36 19.65 -2.83
N VAL A 177 -2.50 20.25 -2.50
CA VAL A 177 -3.82 19.62 -2.56
C VAL A 177 -4.83 20.55 -3.20
N GLU A 178 -5.79 20.00 -3.95
CA GLU A 178 -6.90 20.77 -4.50
C GLU A 178 -8.08 20.75 -3.51
N LYS A 179 -8.50 21.94 -3.09
CA LYS A 179 -9.70 22.10 -2.27
C LYS A 179 -10.79 22.79 -3.08
N SER A 180 -11.92 22.11 -3.22
CA SER A 180 -13.15 22.66 -3.80
C SER A 180 -14.05 23.15 -2.66
N GLU A 181 -14.36 24.43 -2.63
CA GLU A 181 -15.27 25.03 -1.64
C GLU A 181 -16.52 25.57 -2.34
N GLY A 182 -17.59 24.77 -2.35
CA GLY A 182 -18.87 25.10 -2.98
C GLY A 182 -18.75 25.21 -4.51
N PHE A 183 -19.34 26.26 -5.09
CA PHE A 183 -19.32 26.51 -6.54
C PHE A 183 -18.08 27.28 -7.03
N LYS A 184 -17.04 27.43 -6.19
CA LYS A 184 -15.80 28.13 -6.57
C LYS A 184 -14.86 27.20 -7.33
N ALA A 185 -14.04 27.79 -8.20
CA ALA A 185 -12.94 27.08 -8.85
C ALA A 185 -12.01 26.44 -7.78
N PRO A 186 -11.49 25.22 -8.04
CA PRO A 186 -10.55 24.56 -7.14
C PRO A 186 -9.35 25.46 -6.84
N ARG A 187 -8.94 25.54 -5.57
CA ARG A 187 -7.72 26.24 -5.16
C ARG A 187 -6.67 25.21 -4.76
N GLN A 188 -5.44 25.44 -5.20
CA GLN A 188 -4.28 24.68 -4.74
C GLN A 188 -3.82 25.24 -3.39
N ILE A 189 -3.73 24.36 -2.39
CA ILE A 189 -3.22 24.68 -1.06
C ILE A 189 -1.87 24.01 -0.93
N ARG A 190 -0.86 24.78 -0.52
CA ARG A 190 0.47 24.24 -0.25
C ARG A 190 0.42 23.41 1.03
N ILE A 191 0.93 22.18 0.94
CA ILE A 191 1.13 21.26 2.05
C ILE A 191 2.59 20.81 2.07
N GLU A 192 2.95 19.98 3.04
CA GLU A 192 4.24 19.29 3.05
C GLU A 192 4.36 18.37 1.82
N GLN A 193 5.56 18.31 1.23
CA GLN A 193 5.85 17.46 0.08
C GLN A 193 5.89 15.99 0.51
N GLY A 194 5.17 15.11 -0.17
CA GLY A 194 5.06 13.70 0.21
C GLY A 194 4.05 13.47 1.32
N VAL A 195 4.22 12.39 2.09
CA VAL A 195 3.34 12.05 3.21
C VAL A 195 4.12 11.90 4.51
N THR A 196 3.45 12.25 5.62
CA THR A 196 3.92 11.92 6.96
C THR A 196 3.45 10.52 7.34
N LEU A 197 4.37 9.68 7.79
CA LEU A 197 4.09 8.37 8.36
C LEU A 197 4.40 8.44 9.85
N GLN A 198 3.36 8.53 10.68
CA GLN A 198 3.48 8.71 12.13
C GLN A 198 4.11 7.50 12.81
N TYR A 199 3.76 6.30 12.34
CA TYR A 199 4.19 5.03 12.92
C TYR A 199 4.89 4.16 11.88
N GLY A 200 6.05 4.61 11.41
CA GLY A 200 6.89 3.86 10.48
C GLY A 200 7.85 2.92 11.18
N ILE A 201 8.52 2.10 10.35
CA ILE A 201 9.55 1.16 10.78
C ILE A 201 10.91 1.72 10.39
N GLU A 202 11.82 1.78 11.35
CA GLU A 202 13.25 2.01 11.10
C GLU A 202 14.05 0.79 11.57
N LEU A 203 15.03 0.36 10.78
CA LEU A 203 16.04 -0.60 11.25
C LEU A 203 17.34 0.12 11.57
N VAL A 204 17.79 0.02 12.82
CA VAL A 204 19.09 0.56 13.27
C VAL A 204 19.86 -0.58 13.92
N ASP A 205 21.06 -0.86 13.43
CA ASP A 205 21.94 -1.93 13.92
C ASP A 205 21.23 -3.29 14.02
N GLY A 206 20.38 -3.59 13.04
CA GLY A 206 19.61 -4.83 12.97
C GLY A 206 18.41 -4.93 13.91
N LYS A 207 18.17 -3.90 14.73
CA LYS A 207 17.00 -3.76 15.61
C LYS A 207 15.91 -2.95 14.92
N ILE A 208 14.65 -3.19 15.29
CA ILE A 208 13.48 -2.50 14.74
C ILE A 208 12.99 -1.45 15.73
N PHE A 209 12.70 -0.25 15.22
CA PHE A 209 12.15 0.86 16.00
C PHE A 209 10.93 1.45 15.31
N CYS A 210 10.03 2.01 16.11
CA CYS A 210 8.95 2.85 15.60
C CYS A 210 9.45 4.28 15.45
N LYS A 211 9.27 4.88 14.26
CA LYS A 211 9.72 6.24 13.97
C LYS A 211 8.74 6.97 13.06
N GLU A 212 8.62 8.28 13.29
CA GLU A 212 7.91 9.18 12.40
C GLU A 212 8.78 9.55 11.19
N PHE A 213 8.22 9.45 10.00
CA PHE A 213 8.88 9.83 8.75
C PHE A 213 8.12 10.96 8.07
N HIS A 214 8.85 11.99 7.67
CA HIS A 214 8.37 13.05 6.81
C HIS A 214 8.78 12.80 5.36
N HIS A 215 8.14 13.54 4.45
CA HIS A 215 8.46 13.53 3.03
C HIS A 215 8.56 12.16 2.38
N LEU A 216 7.72 11.22 2.81
CA LEU A 216 7.71 9.89 2.23
C LEU A 216 7.07 9.97 0.83
N PRO A 217 7.76 9.55 -0.25
CA PRO A 217 7.16 9.56 -1.58
C PRO A 217 6.06 8.50 -1.68
N ILE A 218 4.96 8.87 -2.35
CA ILE A 218 3.82 8.00 -2.59
C ILE A 218 3.89 7.50 -4.03
N PHE A 219 3.81 6.18 -4.22
CA PHE A 219 3.69 5.54 -5.53
C PHE A 219 2.32 4.90 -5.69
N LEU A 220 1.71 5.11 -6.84
CA LEU A 220 0.40 4.53 -7.17
C LEU A 220 0.57 3.25 -7.98
N LEU A 221 -0.14 2.21 -7.58
CA LEU A 221 -0.39 1.04 -8.42
C LEU A 221 -1.82 1.09 -8.96
N ASN A 222 -1.97 0.80 -10.25
CA ASN A 222 -3.27 0.77 -10.90
C ASN A 222 -3.52 -0.62 -11.47
N LEU A 223 -4.67 -1.22 -11.22
CA LEU A 223 -5.02 -2.52 -11.79
C LEU A 223 -6.53 -2.62 -11.95
N ASP A 224 -7.02 -2.70 -13.18
CA ASP A 224 -8.45 -2.84 -13.41
C ASP A 224 -9.02 -4.15 -12.82
N HIS A 225 -10.35 -4.21 -12.72
CA HIS A 225 -11.04 -5.36 -12.15
C HIS A 225 -10.74 -6.68 -12.90
N GLU A 226 -10.53 -6.64 -14.21
CA GLU A 226 -10.25 -7.84 -15.00
C GLU A 226 -8.89 -8.43 -14.60
N HIS A 227 -7.83 -7.62 -14.62
CA HIS A 227 -6.48 -8.06 -14.26
C HIS A 227 -6.36 -8.37 -12.77
N LEU A 228 -7.09 -7.65 -11.91
CA LEU A 228 -7.20 -7.99 -10.50
C LEU A 228 -7.75 -9.41 -10.32
N ASN A 229 -8.89 -9.72 -10.93
CA ASN A 229 -9.50 -11.04 -10.83
C ASN A 229 -8.61 -12.15 -11.38
N GLN A 230 -7.88 -11.91 -12.47
CA GLN A 230 -6.88 -12.85 -12.98
C GLN A 230 -5.74 -13.06 -11.97
N GLY A 231 -5.28 -11.98 -11.33
CA GLY A 231 -4.29 -12.05 -10.27
C GLY A 231 -4.73 -12.95 -9.11
N LEU A 232 -5.99 -12.83 -8.69
CA LEU A 232 -6.57 -13.66 -7.62
C LEU A 232 -6.64 -15.15 -8.00
N ARG A 233 -7.08 -15.44 -9.23
CA ARG A 233 -7.21 -16.81 -9.75
C ARG A 233 -5.88 -17.52 -9.89
N HIS A 234 -4.84 -16.78 -10.26
CA HIS A 234 -3.51 -17.31 -10.53
C HIS A 234 -2.53 -17.18 -9.35
N PHE A 235 -2.96 -16.65 -8.21
CA PHE A 235 -2.12 -16.55 -7.03
C PHE A 235 -1.87 -17.92 -6.39
N LEU A 236 -0.59 -18.27 -6.22
CA LEU A 236 -0.18 -19.50 -5.54
C LEU A 236 0.10 -19.25 -4.05
N ASN A 237 -0.49 -20.06 -3.17
CA ASN A 237 -0.41 -19.94 -1.70
C ASN A 237 0.88 -20.55 -1.11
N ASP A 238 1.97 -20.54 -1.86
CA ASP A 238 3.29 -20.98 -1.41
C ASP A 238 4.36 -19.94 -1.80
N GLN A 239 5.64 -20.28 -1.66
CA GLN A 239 6.74 -19.39 -2.03
C GLN A 239 7.02 -19.39 -3.53
N THR A 240 6.41 -20.29 -4.30
CA THR A 240 6.55 -20.35 -5.77
C THR A 240 5.59 -19.40 -6.43
N SER A 241 5.91 -18.83 -7.59
CA SER A 241 5.04 -17.85 -8.26
C SER A 241 4.52 -18.38 -9.58
N SER A 242 3.27 -18.08 -9.91
CA SER A 242 2.76 -18.31 -11.26
C SER A 242 3.36 -17.34 -12.27
N GLU A 243 3.28 -17.69 -13.55
CA GLU A 243 3.68 -16.79 -14.64
C GLU A 243 2.89 -15.46 -14.61
N TYR A 244 1.63 -15.50 -14.16
CA TYR A 244 0.82 -14.29 -14.03
C TYR A 244 1.26 -13.41 -12.85
N GLU A 245 1.61 -14.01 -11.70
CA GLU A 245 2.22 -13.29 -10.57
C GLU A 245 3.52 -12.60 -11.00
N ASP A 246 4.36 -13.27 -11.80
CA ASP A 246 5.61 -12.68 -12.33
C ASP A 246 5.35 -11.49 -13.26
N LYS A 247 4.33 -11.60 -14.13
CA LYS A 247 3.92 -10.51 -15.01
C LYS A 247 3.38 -9.32 -14.23
N LEU A 248 2.50 -9.55 -13.25
CA LEU A 248 1.99 -8.51 -12.37
C LEU A 248 3.10 -7.83 -11.57
N PHE A 249 4.03 -8.60 -11.01
CA PHE A 249 5.15 -8.05 -10.27
C PHE A 249 6.04 -7.16 -11.16
N LYS A 250 6.40 -7.63 -12.37
CA LYS A 250 7.14 -6.81 -13.35
C LYS A 250 6.37 -5.55 -13.75
N TYR A 251 5.06 -5.65 -13.88
CA TYR A 251 4.19 -4.50 -14.12
C TYR A 251 4.25 -3.48 -12.98
N PHE A 252 4.19 -3.91 -11.71
CA PHE A 252 4.33 -3.02 -10.55
C PHE A 252 5.69 -2.32 -10.54
N LEU A 253 6.78 -3.04 -10.77
CA LEU A 253 8.12 -2.44 -10.85
C LEU A 253 8.24 -1.42 -12.00
N SER A 254 7.64 -1.73 -13.15
CA SER A 254 7.62 -0.81 -14.30
C SER A 254 6.79 0.44 -13.99
N SER A 255 5.68 0.30 -13.26
CA SER A 255 4.88 1.44 -12.78
C SER A 255 5.69 2.36 -11.87
N PHE A 256 6.51 1.79 -10.98
CA PHE A 256 7.42 2.60 -10.16
C PHE A 256 8.45 3.33 -11.03
N SER A 257 9.09 2.64 -11.99
CA SER A 257 10.07 3.26 -12.89
C SER A 257 9.48 4.46 -13.64
N LEU A 258 8.28 4.31 -14.22
CA LEU A 258 7.60 5.39 -14.92
C LEU A 258 7.27 6.58 -14.02
N GLN A 259 6.87 6.33 -12.76
CA GLN A 259 6.62 7.40 -11.79
C GLN A 259 7.91 8.12 -11.39
N ILE A 260 9.02 7.40 -11.18
CA ILE A 260 10.36 7.98 -10.92
C ILE A 260 10.81 8.84 -12.10
N GLN A 261 10.64 8.37 -13.33
CA GLN A 261 10.91 9.16 -14.53
C GLN A 261 10.01 10.40 -14.55
N GLY A 262 8.73 10.25 -14.22
CA GLY A 262 7.76 11.35 -14.08
C GLY A 262 8.21 12.44 -13.09
N PHE A 263 8.80 12.05 -11.96
CA PHE A 263 9.44 12.98 -11.03
C PHE A 263 10.59 13.74 -11.68
N LYS A 264 11.48 13.03 -12.37
CA LYS A 264 12.73 13.58 -12.92
C LYS A 264 12.56 14.37 -14.22
N LEU A 265 11.43 14.24 -14.91
CA LEU A 265 11.14 14.98 -16.14
C LEU A 265 11.08 16.50 -15.91
N ASN A 266 10.60 16.95 -14.75
CA ASN A 266 10.68 18.35 -14.35
C ASN A 266 11.87 18.56 -13.40
N THR A 267 13.03 18.86 -13.98
CA THR A 267 14.30 18.95 -13.24
C THR A 267 14.27 20.02 -12.15
N GLU A 268 13.55 21.13 -12.36
CA GLU A 268 13.42 22.20 -11.36
C GLU A 268 12.54 21.76 -10.18
N GLU A 269 11.37 21.16 -10.44
CA GLU A 269 10.49 20.65 -9.37
C GLU A 269 11.17 19.52 -8.58
N TYR A 270 11.85 18.60 -9.27
CA TYR A 270 12.59 17.52 -8.62
C TYR A 270 13.72 18.05 -7.72
N ALA A 271 14.50 19.03 -8.20
CA ALA A 271 15.56 19.65 -7.43
C ALA A 271 15.04 20.40 -6.17
N GLN A 272 13.77 20.80 -6.17
CA GLN A 272 13.11 21.43 -5.03
C GLN A 272 12.47 20.45 -4.04
N LEU A 273 12.48 19.14 -4.32
CA LEU A 273 12.02 18.15 -3.35
C LEU A 273 12.91 18.16 -2.08
N PRO A 274 12.41 17.68 -0.94
CA PRO A 274 13.24 17.46 0.24
C PRO A 274 14.37 16.45 -0.06
N ASN A 275 15.54 16.65 0.53
CA ASN A 275 16.72 15.80 0.26
C ASN A 275 16.44 14.33 0.57
N ASP A 276 15.81 14.06 1.72
CA ASP A 276 15.43 12.73 2.18
C ASP A 276 14.42 12.07 1.23
N MET A 277 13.46 12.83 0.69
CA MET A 277 12.53 12.31 -0.33
C MET A 277 13.26 11.90 -1.62
N ARG A 278 14.23 12.71 -2.09
CA ARG A 278 15.04 12.36 -3.27
C ARG A 278 15.89 11.12 -3.04
N GLU A 279 16.55 11.03 -1.89
CA GLU A 279 17.36 9.87 -1.53
C GLU A 279 16.52 8.58 -1.50
N ARG A 280 15.29 8.65 -1.01
CA ARG A 280 14.33 7.54 -1.06
C ARG A 280 13.94 7.16 -2.49
N ILE A 281 13.65 8.14 -3.35
CA ILE A 281 13.34 7.92 -4.77
C ILE A 281 14.53 7.27 -5.49
N GLU A 282 15.75 7.76 -5.23
CA GLU A 282 16.99 7.24 -5.83
C GLU A 282 17.34 5.85 -5.32
N SER A 283 17.09 5.57 -4.05
CA SER A 283 17.21 4.23 -3.47
C SER A 283 16.27 3.23 -4.15
N LEU A 284 15.01 3.60 -4.36
CA LEU A 284 14.06 2.77 -5.11
C LEU A 284 14.51 2.58 -6.56
N GLU A 285 14.96 3.65 -7.23
CA GLU A 285 15.46 3.57 -8.61
C GLU A 285 16.66 2.62 -8.74
N ALA A 286 17.60 2.68 -7.79
CA ALA A 286 18.75 1.78 -7.77
C ALA A 286 18.31 0.32 -7.67
N PHE A 287 17.34 0.03 -6.79
CA PHE A 287 16.75 -1.30 -6.70
C PHE A 287 16.07 -1.72 -8.02
N LEU A 288 15.30 -0.85 -8.68
CA LEU A 288 14.66 -1.17 -9.95
C LEU A 288 15.70 -1.52 -11.03
N LYS A 289 16.82 -0.81 -11.09
CA LYS A 289 17.94 -1.10 -12.00
C LYS A 289 18.57 -2.47 -11.71
N GLU A 290 18.73 -2.84 -10.45
CA GLU A 290 19.21 -4.18 -10.04
C GLU A 290 18.26 -5.29 -10.52
N GLN A 291 16.95 -5.00 -10.58
CA GLN A 291 15.93 -5.91 -11.14
C GLN A 291 15.86 -5.90 -12.68
N GLY A 292 16.74 -5.15 -13.36
CA GLY A 292 16.76 -5.02 -14.82
C GLY A 292 15.64 -4.14 -15.38
N ILE A 293 14.95 -3.37 -14.54
CA ILE A 293 13.94 -2.39 -14.95
C ILE A 293 14.67 -1.07 -15.27
N ARG A 294 14.31 -0.46 -16.40
CA ARG A 294 14.90 0.78 -16.91
C ARG A 294 13.94 1.95 -16.80
#